data_AF-A0A348N4H3-F1
#
_entry.id   AF-A0A348N4H3-F1
#
_cell.length_a   1.000
_cell.length_b   1.000
_cell.length_c   1.000
_cell.angle_alpha   90.00
_cell.angle_beta   90.00
_cell.angle_gamma   90.00
#
_symmetry.space_group_name_H-M   'P 1'
#
loop_
_entity.id
_entity.type
_entity.pdbx_description
1 polymer ?
#
loop_
_entity_poly.entity_id
_entity_poly.type
_entity_poly.pdbx_seq_one_letter_code
_entity_poly.pdbx_strand_id
1 'polypeptide(L)'
;MITKKIKMNLQVIFYIVFIALTVLRFYMEYYLGWDLGLNSKVDDEMQVNNAYSILHGQWMGEYSNSTIPKHPMFPILLAMIHSFVRILPNSYDTRNKQTVFVLQKKASPLAFPNKMYPHNNGRKILDTEKLGLA
;
A
#
# COMPACT_ATOMS: atom_id res chain seq x y z
N MET A 1 54.52 27.10 -20.46
CA MET A 1 53.33 26.89 -19.61
C MET A 1 53.69 25.83 -18.57
N ILE A 2 54.10 26.23 -17.36
CA ILE A 2 54.60 25.31 -16.33
C ILE A 2 53.41 24.80 -15.52
N THR A 3 53.01 23.54 -15.73
CA THR A 3 51.99 22.89 -14.91
C THR A 3 52.62 22.39 -13.62
N LYS A 4 52.42 23.15 -12.54
CA LYS A 4 52.87 22.80 -11.19
C LYS A 4 52.02 21.63 -10.68
N LYS A 5 52.58 20.42 -10.61
CA LYS A 5 51.89 19.25 -10.03
C LYS A 5 51.81 19.41 -8.51
N ILE A 6 50.61 19.62 -7.98
CA ILE A 6 50.34 19.64 -6.54
C ILE A 6 50.29 18.18 -6.06
N LYS A 7 51.27 17.77 -5.25
CA LYS A 7 51.18 16.51 -4.50
C LYS A 7 50.32 16.75 -3.25
N MET A 8 49.04 16.41 -3.32
CA MET A 8 48.20 16.41 -2.11
C MET A 8 48.39 15.11 -1.33
N ASN A 9 48.36 15.22 -0.01
CA ASN A 9 48.41 14.07 0.89
C ASN A 9 47.08 13.27 0.81
N LEU A 10 47.19 11.94 0.67
CA LEU A 10 46.04 11.04 0.57
C LEU A 10 45.06 11.18 1.75
N GLN A 11 45.57 11.43 2.96
CA GLN A 11 44.74 11.64 4.16
C GLN A 11 43.85 12.89 4.01
N VAL A 12 44.39 13.97 3.47
CA VAL A 12 43.64 15.22 3.26
C VAL A 12 42.54 15.02 2.20
N ILE A 13 42.86 14.28 1.13
CA ILE A 13 41.87 13.94 0.08
C ILE A 13 40.71 13.13 0.68
N PHE A 14 41.02 12.15 1.54
CA PHE A 14 40.00 11.35 2.21
C PHE A 14 39.04 12.20 3.04
N TYR A 15 39.55 13.11 3.87
CA TYR A 15 38.71 14.00 4.68
C TYR A 15 37.84 14.94 3.83
N ILE A 16 38.38 15.48 2.73
CA ILE A 16 37.61 16.33 1.81
C ILE A 16 36.45 15.54 1.20
N VAL A 17 36.71 14.32 0.72
CA VAL A 17 35.66 13.46 0.16
C VAL A 17 34.62 13.10 1.22
N PHE A 18 35.05 12.79 2.43
CA PHE A 18 34.14 12.46 3.54
C PHE A 18 33.21 13.63 3.88
N ILE A 19 33.76 14.84 4.02
CA ILE A 19 32.95 16.05 4.27
C ILE A 19 31.98 16.30 3.11
N ALA A 20 32.44 16.16 1.87
CA ALA A 20 31.58 16.32 0.69
C ALA A 20 30.41 15.31 0.67
N LEU A 21 30.68 14.04 0.99
CA LEU A 21 29.64 13.01 1.11
C LEU A 21 28.65 13.32 2.24
N THR A 22 29.14 13.86 3.35
CA THR A 22 28.30 14.21 4.50
C THR A 22 27.36 15.37 4.15
N VAL A 23 27.86 16.40 3.48
CA VAL A 23 27.04 17.52 2.97
C VAL A 23 26.03 17.01 1.93
N LEU A 24 26.46 16.15 1.01
CA LEU A 24 25.58 15.55 0.00
C LEU A 24 24.46 14.74 0.65
N ARG A 25 24.74 13.98 1.71
CA ARG A 25 23.73 13.24 2.47
C ARG A 25 22.67 14.19 3.03
N PHE A 26 23.07 15.25 3.73
CA PHE A 26 22.11 16.21 4.30
C PHE A 26 21.35 16.97 3.21
N TYR A 27 22.01 17.29 2.10
CA TYR A 27 21.37 17.89 0.94
C TYR A 27 20.30 16.97 0.35
N MET A 28 20.60 15.67 0.19
CA MET A 28 19.62 14.69 -0.25
C MET A 28 18.49 14.54 0.76
N GLU A 29 18.78 14.47 2.06
CA GLU A 29 17.74 14.35 3.10
C GLU A 29 16.80 15.57 3.14
N TYR A 30 17.32 16.77 2.85
CA TYR A 30 16.53 18.00 2.80
C TYR A 30 15.73 18.17 1.50
N TYR A 31 16.33 17.85 0.34
CA TYR A 31 15.73 18.12 -0.98
C TYR A 31 15.06 16.91 -1.63
N LEU A 32 15.52 15.67 -1.38
CA LEU A 32 14.62 14.52 -1.49
C LEU A 32 13.72 14.58 -0.26
N GLY A 33 12.76 15.51 -0.31
CA GLY A 33 11.64 15.51 0.60
C GLY A 33 11.15 14.07 0.68
N TRP A 34 11.01 13.57 1.91
CA TRP A 34 10.35 12.31 2.22
C TRP A 34 8.85 12.39 1.89
N ASP A 35 8.48 13.00 0.77
CA ASP A 35 7.16 12.90 0.16
C ASP A 35 7.05 11.58 -0.63
N LEU A 36 7.72 10.54 -0.13
CA LEU A 36 7.43 9.15 -0.47
C LEU A 36 6.12 8.78 0.24
N GLY A 37 5.01 9.38 -0.20
CA GLY A 37 3.66 8.94 0.14
C GLY A 37 3.41 8.76 1.63
N LEU A 38 3.82 9.71 2.47
CA LEU A 38 3.44 9.74 3.90
C LEU A 38 1.96 10.09 4.11
N ASN A 39 1.09 9.76 3.16
CA ASN A 39 -0.34 9.86 3.35
C ASN A 39 -0.80 8.64 4.14
N SER A 40 -0.52 8.67 5.45
CA SER A 40 -0.86 7.60 6.40
C SER A 40 -2.32 7.20 6.31
N LYS A 41 -3.20 8.15 5.97
CA LYS A 41 -4.63 7.90 5.78
C LYS A 41 -4.90 6.96 4.61
N VAL A 42 -4.23 7.16 3.47
CA VAL A 42 -4.38 6.29 2.29
C VAL A 42 -3.80 4.91 2.56
N ASP A 43 -2.67 4.84 3.26
CA ASP A 43 -2.09 3.57 3.70
C ASP A 43 -3.03 2.81 4.64
N ASP A 44 -3.63 3.48 5.63
CA ASP A 44 -4.55 2.87 6.59
C ASP A 44 -5.82 2.35 5.89
N GLU A 45 -6.44 3.16 5.03
CA GLU A 45 -7.62 2.77 4.24
C GLU A 45 -7.33 1.56 3.35
N MET A 46 -6.15 1.54 2.71
CA MET A 46 -5.69 0.42 1.89
C MET A 46 -5.51 -0.85 2.70
N GLN A 47 -4.89 -0.78 3.90
CA GLN A 47 -4.71 -1.95 4.76
C GLN A 47 -6.04 -2.51 5.26
N VAL A 48 -6.98 -1.64 5.61
CA VAL A 48 -8.34 -2.05 6.02
C VAL A 48 -9.08 -2.72 4.86
N ASN A 49 -8.99 -2.17 3.65
CA ASN A 49 -9.60 -2.76 2.45
C ASN A 49 -9.01 -4.15 2.16
N ASN A 50 -7.68 -4.30 2.26
CA ASN A 50 -7.02 -5.59 2.08
C ASN A 50 -7.48 -6.62 3.12
N ALA A 51 -7.64 -6.21 4.38
CA ALA A 51 -8.17 -7.08 5.43
C ALA A 51 -9.62 -7.50 5.14
N TYR A 52 -10.47 -6.59 4.65
CA TYR A 52 -11.82 -6.94 4.21
C TYR A 52 -11.81 -7.91 3.03
N SER A 53 -10.94 -7.73 2.03
CA SER A 53 -10.81 -8.69 0.93
C SER A 53 -10.44 -10.10 1.44
N ILE A 54 -9.49 -10.19 2.38
CA ILE A 54 -9.10 -11.48 3.01
C ILE A 54 -10.29 -12.13 3.73
N LEU A 55 -11.09 -11.36 4.46
CA LEU A 55 -12.29 -11.86 5.14
C LEU A 55 -13.35 -12.44 4.18
N HIS A 56 -13.40 -11.95 2.94
CA HIS A 56 -14.30 -12.45 1.90
C HIS A 56 -13.68 -13.56 1.03
N GLY A 57 -12.51 -14.08 1.41
CA GLY A 57 -11.81 -15.15 0.68
C GLY A 57 -11.04 -14.67 -0.56
N GLN A 58 -10.81 -13.36 -0.70
CA GLN A 58 -10.00 -12.78 -1.77
C GLN A 58 -8.56 -12.51 -1.30
N TRP A 59 -7.58 -12.73 -2.16
CA TRP A 59 -6.16 -12.52 -1.84
C TRP A 59 -5.74 -11.05 -2.02
N MET A 60 -5.87 -10.25 -0.94
CA MET A 60 -5.43 -8.85 -0.81
C MET A 60 -6.02 -7.81 -1.79
N GLY A 61 -7.14 -8.10 -2.45
CA GLY A 61 -7.82 -7.11 -3.31
C GLY A 61 -7.04 -6.75 -4.58
N GLU A 62 -7.15 -5.50 -5.03
CA GLU A 62 -6.46 -5.02 -6.24
C GLU A 62 -4.98 -4.67 -5.95
N TYR A 63 -4.07 -5.28 -6.71
CA TYR A 63 -2.64 -4.97 -6.65
C TYR A 63 -2.35 -3.64 -7.34
N SER A 64 -1.76 -2.71 -6.58
CA SER A 64 -1.23 -1.45 -7.06
C SER A 64 0.25 -1.30 -6.68
N ASN A 65 0.93 -0.32 -7.30
CA ASN A 65 2.33 -0.01 -6.97
C ASN A 65 2.51 0.42 -5.49
N SER A 66 1.44 0.84 -4.81
CA SER A 66 1.44 1.17 -3.38
C SER A 66 1.17 -0.04 -2.47
N THR A 67 0.45 -1.06 -2.92
CA THR A 67 0.19 -2.28 -2.12
C THR A 67 1.37 -3.25 -2.14
N ILE A 68 2.08 -3.38 -3.27
CA ILE A 68 3.21 -4.32 -3.46
C ILE A 68 4.35 -4.14 -2.44
N PRO A 69 4.82 -2.91 -2.15
CA PRO A 69 5.92 -2.72 -1.19
C PRO A 69 5.49 -2.95 0.27
N LYS A 70 4.19 -3.07 0.56
CA LYS A 70 3.69 -3.23 1.94
C LYS A 70 3.52 -4.71 2.25
N HIS A 71 3.95 -5.13 3.44
CA HIS A 71 3.91 -6.53 3.83
C HIS A 71 2.45 -7.01 4.05
N PRO A 72 2.06 -8.21 3.57
CA PRO A 72 0.72 -8.78 3.77
C PRO A 72 0.36 -9.10 5.23
N MET A 73 1.32 -8.99 6.16
CA MET A 73 1.16 -9.50 7.52
C MET A 73 0.13 -8.70 8.32
N PHE A 74 0.15 -7.37 8.16
CA PHE A 74 -0.79 -6.49 8.85
C PHE A 74 -2.27 -6.73 8.46
N PRO A 75 -2.65 -6.80 7.16
CA PRO A 75 -4.05 -7.03 6.79
C PRO A 75 -4.51 -8.45 7.13
N ILE A 76 -3.61 -9.45 7.11
CA ILE A 76 -3.91 -10.81 7.60
C ILE A 76 -4.21 -10.79 9.11
N LEU A 77 -3.34 -10.15 9.90
CA LEU A 77 -3.54 -10.03 11.35
C LEU A 77 -4.87 -9.32 11.67
N LEU A 78 -5.17 -8.24 10.95
CA LEU A 78 -6.40 -7.50 11.13
C LEU A 78 -7.65 -8.35 10.79
N ALA A 79 -7.60 -9.12 9.71
CA ALA A 79 -8.66 -10.07 9.36
C ALA A 79 -8.84 -11.19 10.42
N MET A 80 -7.73 -11.68 10.99
CA MET A 80 -7.77 -12.69 12.06
C MET A 80 -8.41 -12.13 13.34
N ILE A 81 -7.98 -10.95 13.79
CA ILE A 81 -8.55 -10.28 14.97
C ILE A 81 -10.05 -10.04 14.76
N HIS A 82 -10.45 -9.53 13.60
CA HIS A 82 -11.86 -9.29 13.29
C HIS A 82 -12.68 -10.59 13.32
N SER A 83 -12.14 -11.68 12.78
CA SER A 83 -12.78 -13.01 12.83
C SER A 83 -12.90 -13.51 14.27
N PHE A 84 -11.88 -13.31 15.09
CA PHE A 84 -11.87 -13.74 16.49
C PHE A 84 -12.89 -12.95 17.34
N VAL A 85 -12.94 -11.63 17.18
CA VAL A 85 -13.93 -10.75 17.84
C VAL A 85 -15.36 -11.13 17.44
N ARG A 86 -15.59 -11.53 16.18
CA ARG A 86 -16.90 -12.01 15.72
C ARG A 86 -17.30 -13.35 16.34
N ILE A 87 -16.33 -14.22 16.62
CA ILE A 87 -16.55 -15.56 17.19
C ILE A 87 -16.73 -15.49 18.72
N LEU A 88 -16.16 -14.48 19.39
CA LEU A 88 -16.47 -14.25 20.79
C LEU A 88 -17.97 -13.95 20.94
N PRO A 89 -18.71 -14.72 21.76
CA PRO A 89 -20.12 -14.46 21.99
C PRO A 89 -20.27 -13.04 22.53
N ASN A 90 -21.11 -12.23 21.87
CA ASN A 90 -21.50 -10.88 22.30
C ASN A 90 -21.96 -10.91 23.77
N SER A 91 -21.04 -10.66 24.70
CA SER A 91 -21.38 -10.15 26.03
C SER A 91 -21.62 -8.63 26.01
N TYR A 92 -21.54 -7.99 24.84
CA TYR A 92 -21.95 -6.61 24.60
C TYR A 92 -23.36 -6.57 24.00
N ASP A 93 -24.31 -6.39 24.91
CA ASP A 93 -25.69 -5.89 24.80
C ASP A 93 -26.27 -5.74 23.38
N THR A 94 -27.20 -6.62 23.05
CA THR A 94 -28.03 -6.61 21.83
C THR A 94 -29.01 -5.43 21.75
N ARG A 95 -29.13 -4.58 22.78
CA ARG A 95 -30.12 -3.47 22.80
C ARG A 95 -29.76 -2.24 21.97
N ASN A 96 -28.50 -2.06 21.56
CA ASN A 96 -28.07 -0.85 20.81
C ASN A 96 -27.78 -1.08 19.32
N LYS A 97 -28.05 -2.28 18.79
CA LYS A 97 -27.78 -2.56 17.36
C LYS A 97 -28.69 -1.77 16.41
N GLN A 98 -29.87 -1.33 16.83
CA GLN A 98 -30.73 -0.50 15.97
C GLN A 98 -30.28 0.97 15.89
N THR A 99 -29.66 1.52 16.92
CA THR A 99 -29.26 2.93 16.98
C THR A 99 -28.02 3.24 16.12
N VAL A 100 -27.07 2.31 16.01
CA VAL A 100 -25.87 2.50 15.19
C VAL A 100 -26.17 2.41 13.68
N PHE A 101 -27.09 1.52 13.26
CA PHE A 101 -27.53 1.45 11.86
C PHE A 101 -28.28 2.72 11.42
N VAL A 102 -28.97 3.41 12.33
CA VAL A 102 -29.67 4.68 12.03
C VAL A 102 -28.68 5.85 11.91
N LEU A 103 -27.59 5.85 12.69
CA LEU A 103 -26.56 6.89 12.61
C LEU A 103 -25.63 6.71 11.40
N GLN A 104 -25.29 5.47 11.03
CA GLN A 104 -24.46 5.19 9.85
C GLN A 104 -25.20 5.50 8.54
N LYS A 105 -26.53 5.38 8.52
CA LYS A 105 -27.38 5.75 7.37
C LYS A 105 -27.50 7.27 7.19
N LYS A 106 -27.25 8.06 8.24
CA LYS A 106 -27.41 9.53 8.21
C LYS A 106 -26.09 10.28 7.99
N ALA A 107 -24.94 9.64 8.25
CA ALA A 107 -23.61 10.25 8.13
C ALA A 107 -22.91 10.07 6.77
N SER A 108 -23.49 9.31 5.83
CA SER A 108 -22.88 9.09 4.50
C SER A 108 -23.79 9.54 3.36
N PRO A 109 -23.86 10.84 3.02
CA PRO A 109 -24.31 11.27 1.70
C PRO A 109 -23.22 11.15 0.64
N LEU A 110 -22.00 10.70 0.99
CA LEU A 110 -21.01 10.27 -0.01
C LEU A 110 -21.35 8.84 -0.43
N ALA A 111 -22.31 8.77 -1.35
CA ALA A 111 -22.61 7.61 -2.14
C ALA A 111 -21.29 7.02 -2.68
N PHE A 112 -20.88 5.88 -2.13
CA PHE A 112 -20.03 4.95 -2.86
C PHE A 112 -20.84 4.51 -4.07
N PRO A 113 -20.42 4.83 -5.31
CA PRO A 113 -21.04 4.21 -6.45
C PRO A 113 -20.78 2.70 -6.30
N ASN A 114 -21.87 1.93 -6.21
CA ASN A 114 -21.92 0.50 -6.46
C ASN A 114 -21.51 0.22 -7.93
N LYS A 115 -20.30 0.61 -8.33
CA LYS A 115 -19.66 0.01 -9.49
C LYS A 115 -19.14 -1.33 -9.00
N MET A 116 -20.04 -2.31 -9.05
CA MET A 116 -19.68 -3.68 -9.33
C MET A 116 -18.69 -3.63 -10.49
N TYR A 117 -17.39 -3.78 -10.22
CA TYR A 117 -16.41 -3.93 -11.27
C TYR A 117 -16.76 -5.24 -11.99
N PRO A 118 -17.11 -5.22 -13.28
CA PRO A 118 -17.37 -6.45 -14.01
C PRO A 118 -16.11 -7.31 -13.93
N HIS A 119 -16.30 -8.52 -13.44
CA HIS A 119 -15.31 -9.59 -13.41
C HIS A 119 -14.84 -9.83 -14.85
N ASN A 120 -13.75 -9.19 -15.25
CA ASN A 120 -13.16 -9.39 -16.57
C ASN A 120 -12.41 -10.73 -16.55
N ASN A 121 -13.16 -11.83 -16.60
CA ASN A 121 -12.64 -13.17 -16.87
C ASN A 121 -12.22 -13.23 -18.34
N GLY A 122 -11.14 -12.54 -18.68
CA GLY A 122 -10.43 -12.67 -19.95
C GLY A 122 -9.68 -14.00 -20.04
N ARG A 123 -10.40 -15.12 -19.94
CA ARG A 123 -9.98 -16.35 -20.64
C ARG A 123 -10.53 -16.24 -22.06
N LYS A 124 -9.68 -15.80 -22.98
CA LYS A 124 -9.88 -16.06 -24.40
C LYS A 124 -9.91 -17.57 -24.58
N ILE A 125 -11.11 -18.14 -24.70
CA ILE A 125 -11.29 -19.45 -25.31
C ILE A 125 -10.84 -19.24 -26.76
N LEU A 126 -9.74 -19.88 -27.14
CA LEU A 126 -9.33 -19.95 -28.53
C LEU A 126 -10.41 -20.75 -29.26
N ASP A 127 -11.16 -20.09 -30.13
CA ASP A 127 -12.00 -20.73 -31.14
C ASP A 127 -11.09 -21.52 -32.10
N THR A 128 -10.94 -22.82 -31.86
CA THR A 128 -10.24 -23.75 -32.76
C THR A 128 -11.08 -24.19 -33.96
N GLU A 129 -12.25 -23.58 -34.22
CA GLU A 129 -13.10 -23.91 -35.38
C GLU A 129 -12.74 -23.15 -36.68
N LYS A 130 -11.64 -22.39 -36.72
CA LYS A 130 -11.16 -21.69 -37.94
C LYS A 130 -9.76 -22.07 -38.41
N LEU A 131 -9.32 -23.29 -38.14
CA LEU A 131 -8.18 -23.89 -38.85
C LEU A 131 -8.69 -25.06 -39.67
N GLY A 132 -9.12 -24.74 -40.90
CA GLY A 132 -9.43 -25.73 -41.93
C GLY A 132 -8.19 -26.55 -42.24
N LEU A 133 -8.17 -27.78 -41.71
CA LEU A 133 -7.40 -28.89 -42.24
C LEU A 133 -8.34 -29.73 -43.10
N ALA A 134 -8.46 -29.30 -44.35
CA ALA A 134 -8.63 -30.13 -45.53
C ALA A 134 -7.63 -29.63 -46.57
#